data_AF-A0A927Y6V2-F1
#
_entry.id   AF-A0A927Y6V2-F1
#
_cell.length_a   1.000
_cell.length_b   1.000
_cell.length_c   1.000
_cell.angle_alpha   90.00
_cell.angle_beta   90.00
_cell.angle_gamma   90.00
#
_symmetry.space_group_name_H-M   'P 1'
#
loop_
_entity.id
_entity.type
_entity.pdbx_description
1 polymer ?
#
loop_
_entity_poly.entity_id
_entity_poly.type
_entity_poly.pdbx_seq_one_letter_code
_entity_poly.pdbx_strand_id
1 'polypeptide(L)'
;MAFCMNCGKELPNGAKFCAGCGTATGEVGAETSQRKITYDGELHKCPNCGEIVDAFVSKCSACGYELRDAKNSNAVREFAEKIEQIELQRNSDNGLLKGTKKNSTGLGKVHPIDEQKISLIRSFAIPNTKEDIYEFMILAASNIDMKLYSMAYDSSQFQGMLVTSQKAVSDAWLAKFEQAHQKAKLTFGNSSEFLYLDDLYTKKMKELKWKKLQFPLFIVGGFLIIFLFIFIFGIIL
;
A
#
# COMPACT_ATOMS: atom_id res chain seq x y z
N MET A 1 -36.56 -45.06 38.00
CA MET A 1 -36.98 -43.66 38.23
C MET A 1 -35.73 -42.79 38.16
N ALA A 2 -35.73 -41.73 37.36
CA ALA A 2 -34.59 -40.83 37.22
C ALA A 2 -34.89 -39.51 37.95
N PHE A 3 -33.86 -38.83 38.49
CA PHE A 3 -34.01 -37.57 39.20
C PHE A 3 -33.20 -36.47 38.50
N CYS A 4 -33.69 -35.23 38.56
CA CYS A 4 -33.00 -34.09 37.96
C CYS A 4 -31.68 -33.82 38.70
N MET A 5 -30.56 -33.81 37.96
CA MET A 5 -29.24 -33.53 38.53
C MET A 5 -29.09 -32.11 39.07
N ASN A 6 -29.95 -31.17 38.66
CA ASN A 6 -29.87 -29.77 39.09
C ASN A 6 -30.76 -29.47 40.31
N CYS A 7 -32.00 -29.98 40.36
CA CYS A 7 -32.95 -29.65 41.44
C CYS A 7 -33.49 -30.84 42.24
N GLY A 8 -33.04 -32.07 41.94
CA GLY A 8 -33.41 -33.28 42.67
C GLY A 8 -34.84 -33.79 42.45
N LYS A 9 -35.66 -33.10 41.65
CA LYS A 9 -37.06 -33.51 41.39
C LYS A 9 -37.11 -34.77 40.52
N GLU A 10 -38.04 -35.66 40.81
CA GLU A 10 -38.27 -36.87 40.02
C GLU A 10 -38.66 -36.51 38.58
N LEU A 11 -38.05 -37.22 37.62
CA LEU A 11 -38.27 -37.04 36.19
C LEU A 11 -39.20 -38.13 35.68
N PRO A 12 -40.28 -37.77 34.97
CA PRO A 12 -41.09 -38.75 34.27
C PRO A 12 -40.27 -39.46 33.19
N ASN A 13 -40.61 -40.72 32.90
CA ASN A 13 -39.88 -41.54 31.92
C ASN A 13 -39.84 -40.85 30.55
N GLY A 14 -38.63 -40.61 30.02
CA GLY A 14 -38.43 -39.94 28.73
C GLY A 14 -38.55 -38.41 28.75
N ALA A 15 -38.56 -37.76 29.92
CA ALA A 15 -38.52 -36.30 30.01
C ALA A 15 -37.25 -35.75 29.32
N LYS A 16 -37.44 -34.76 28.43
CA LYS A 16 -36.34 -34.00 27.81
C LYS A 16 -35.88 -32.80 28.64
N PHE A 17 -36.73 -32.33 29.54
CA PHE A 17 -36.46 -31.22 30.46
C PHE A 17 -37.13 -31.48 31.82
N CYS A 18 -36.52 -30.97 32.89
CA CYS A 18 -37.07 -31.03 34.23
C CYS A 18 -38.25 -30.06 34.38
N ALA A 19 -39.42 -30.56 34.75
CA ALA A 19 -40.60 -29.74 35.00
C ALA A 19 -40.49 -28.83 36.25
N GLY A 20 -39.48 -29.05 37.11
CA GLY A 20 -39.25 -28.24 38.30
C GLY A 20 -38.37 -27.01 38.05
N CYS A 21 -37.27 -27.17 37.32
CA CYS A 21 -36.27 -26.12 37.11
C CYS A 21 -35.95 -25.81 35.64
N GLY A 22 -36.53 -26.55 34.69
CA GLY A 22 -36.33 -26.36 33.25
C GLY A 22 -35.03 -26.96 32.67
N THR A 23 -34.15 -27.55 33.49
CA THR A 23 -32.88 -28.12 32.99
C THR A 23 -33.11 -29.33 32.09
N ALA A 24 -32.43 -29.39 30.95
CA ALA A 24 -32.51 -30.51 30.00
C ALA A 24 -32.05 -31.83 30.65
N THR A 25 -32.75 -32.93 30.33
CA THR A 25 -32.53 -34.24 30.93
C THR A 25 -32.21 -35.25 29.84
N GLY A 26 -30.94 -35.68 29.80
CA GLY A 26 -30.37 -36.56 28.79
C GLY A 26 -28.87 -36.28 28.61
N GLU A 27 -28.14 -37.19 27.96
CA GLU A 27 -26.78 -36.90 27.48
C GLU A 27 -26.86 -35.72 26.52
N VAL A 28 -26.49 -34.55 27.02
CA VAL A 28 -26.19 -33.40 26.20
C VAL A 28 -24.92 -33.78 25.45
N GLY A 29 -25.09 -34.45 24.30
CA GLY A 29 -24.06 -34.44 23.26
C GLY A 29 -23.62 -33.00 23.15
N ALA A 30 -22.34 -32.76 23.46
CA ALA A 30 -21.76 -31.46 23.69
C ALA A 30 -21.64 -30.66 22.38
N GLU A 31 -22.72 -30.53 21.63
CA GLU A 31 -22.89 -29.50 20.62
C GLU A 31 -23.66 -28.34 21.25
N THR A 32 -23.13 -27.84 22.38
CA THR A 32 -23.15 -26.40 22.55
C THR A 32 -22.49 -25.84 21.30
N SER A 33 -23.29 -25.23 20.43
CA SER A 33 -22.84 -24.21 19.47
C SER A 33 -22.17 -23.10 20.29
N GLN A 34 -20.97 -23.37 20.80
CA GLN A 34 -20.14 -22.36 21.42
C GLN A 34 -19.82 -21.37 20.31
N ARG A 35 -20.21 -20.11 20.52
CA ARG A 35 -19.81 -19.00 19.66
C ARG A 35 -18.27 -19.02 19.62
N LYS A 36 -17.70 -19.56 18.55
CA LYS A 36 -16.25 -19.60 18.33
C LYS A 36 -15.80 -18.18 18.02
N ILE A 37 -15.27 -17.50 19.04
CA ILE A 37 -14.62 -16.20 18.84
C ILE A 37 -13.32 -16.49 18.10
N THR A 38 -13.25 -16.06 16.85
CA THR A 38 -12.01 -16.07 16.07
C THR A 38 -11.42 -14.68 16.22
N TYR A 39 -10.29 -14.58 16.91
CA TYR A 39 -9.54 -13.33 17.02
C TYR A 39 -8.79 -13.13 15.71
N ASP A 40 -8.99 -11.98 15.08
CA ASP A 40 -8.26 -11.57 13.88
C ASP A 40 -7.25 -10.48 14.30
N GLY A 41 -5.98 -10.66 13.92
CA GLY A 41 -4.87 -9.77 14.25
C GLY A 41 -3.99 -10.19 15.44
N GLU A 42 -2.90 -9.46 15.62
CA GLU A 42 -1.93 -9.63 16.70
C GLU A 42 -2.11 -8.56 17.78
N LEU A 43 -1.89 -8.95 19.04
CA LEU A 43 -1.96 -8.03 20.17
C LEU A 43 -0.54 -7.66 20.61
N HIS A 44 -0.12 -6.43 20.33
CA HIS A 44 1.18 -5.92 20.76
C HIS A 44 1.14 -5.48 22.23
N LYS A 45 2.02 -6.06 23.05
CA LYS A 45 2.15 -5.75 24.48
C LYS A 45 3.54 -5.24 24.80
N CYS A 46 3.64 -4.33 25.76
CA CYS A 46 4.90 -3.91 26.32
C CYS A 46 5.62 -5.12 26.97
N PRO A 47 6.87 -5.43 26.59
CA PRO A 47 7.59 -6.57 27.13
C PRO A 47 7.99 -6.41 28.60
N ASN A 48 7.96 -5.17 29.12
CA ASN A 48 8.32 -4.88 30.50
C ASN A 48 7.11 -4.91 31.47
N CYS A 49 5.93 -4.46 31.04
CA CYS A 49 4.76 -4.32 31.95
C CYS A 49 3.46 -4.99 31.47
N GLY A 50 3.40 -5.47 30.22
CA GLY A 50 2.23 -6.16 29.68
C GLY A 50 1.08 -5.25 29.21
N GLU A 51 1.22 -3.93 29.33
CA GLU A 51 0.27 -2.94 28.77
C GLU A 51 0.14 -3.12 27.26
N ILE A 52 -1.07 -2.95 26.72
CA ILE A 52 -1.30 -2.99 25.28
C ILE A 52 -0.72 -1.72 24.67
N VAL A 53 0.11 -1.86 23.66
CA VAL A 53 0.77 -0.72 23.01
C VAL A 53 0.14 -0.46 21.65
N ASP A 54 -0.16 0.81 21.40
CA ASP A 54 -0.62 1.26 20.09
C ASP A 54 0.50 1.19 19.05
N ALA A 55 0.11 1.25 17.78
CA ALA A 55 1.00 1.37 16.64
C ALA A 55 2.02 2.51 16.81
N PHE A 56 3.28 2.27 16.42
CA PHE A 56 4.38 3.26 16.40
C PHE A 56 4.78 3.89 17.74
N VAL A 57 4.34 3.32 18.86
CA VAL A 57 4.76 3.79 20.18
C VAL A 57 6.23 3.41 20.40
N SER A 58 7.11 4.41 20.55
CA SER A 58 8.54 4.19 20.85
C SER A 58 8.81 4.00 22.34
N LYS A 59 7.86 4.38 23.21
CA LYS A 59 7.98 4.28 24.66
C LYS A 59 6.64 3.94 25.30
N CYS A 60 6.59 2.88 26.10
CA CYS A 60 5.38 2.48 26.80
C CYS A 60 4.89 3.61 27.72
N SER A 61 3.63 4.02 27.57
CA SER A 61 3.00 5.07 28.36
C SER A 61 2.82 4.69 29.84
N ALA A 62 2.71 3.39 30.15
CA ALA A 62 2.52 2.91 31.51
C ALA A 62 3.82 2.79 32.32
N CYS A 63 4.91 2.29 31.73
CA CYS A 63 6.14 1.98 32.47
C CYS A 63 7.41 2.66 31.94
N GLY A 64 7.33 3.38 30.82
CA GLY A 64 8.46 4.09 30.24
C GLY A 64 9.50 3.22 29.53
N TYR A 65 9.22 1.94 29.29
CA TYR A 65 10.11 1.05 28.53
C TYR A 65 10.22 1.50 27.05
N GLU A 66 11.43 1.59 26.51
CA GLU A 66 11.69 1.90 25.10
C GLU A 66 11.44 0.66 24.23
N LEU A 67 10.44 0.75 23.35
CA LEU A 67 10.12 -0.30 22.38
C LEU A 67 11.07 -0.15 21.19
N ARG A 68 12.02 -1.09 21.07
CA ARG A 68 12.95 -1.18 19.93
C ARG A 68 12.54 -2.38 19.09
N ASP A 69 11.60 -2.18 18.18
CA ASP A 69 11.07 -3.25 17.33
C ASP A 69 12.16 -3.85 16.44
N ALA A 70 12.62 -5.06 16.76
CA ALA A 70 13.70 -5.72 16.02
C ALA A 70 13.22 -6.78 15.02
N LYS A 71 11.96 -7.19 15.04
CA LYS A 71 11.44 -8.20 14.11
C LYS A 71 9.93 -8.09 13.93
N ASN A 72 9.50 -7.35 12.91
CA ASN A 72 8.29 -7.71 12.19
C ASN A 72 8.67 -7.93 10.72
N SER A 73 8.49 -9.15 10.24
CA SER A 73 8.46 -9.44 8.80
C SER A 73 7.13 -8.92 8.26
N ASN A 74 7.12 -7.65 7.89
CA ASN A 74 5.97 -7.01 7.27
C ASN A 74 5.86 -7.44 5.79
N ALA A 75 4.65 -7.70 5.30
CA ALA A 75 4.35 -7.94 3.88
C ALA A 75 4.91 -6.82 2.97
N VAL A 76 4.99 -5.58 3.46
CA VAL A 76 5.61 -4.46 2.73
C VAL A 76 7.12 -4.67 2.53
N ARG A 77 7.81 -5.25 3.52
CA ARG A 77 9.25 -5.56 3.42
C ARG A 77 9.50 -6.68 2.42
N GLU A 78 8.74 -7.77 2.50
CA GLU A 78 8.82 -8.86 1.54
C GLU A 78 8.52 -8.38 0.11
N PHE A 79 7.56 -7.47 -0.04
CA PHE A 79 7.26 -6.83 -1.31
C PHE A 79 8.43 -5.98 -1.84
N ALA A 80 9.07 -5.18 -0.98
CA ALA A 80 10.25 -4.40 -1.35
C ALA A 80 11.43 -5.31 -1.76
N GLU A 81 11.69 -6.39 -1.03
CA GLU A 81 12.71 -7.39 -1.35
C GLU A 81 12.44 -8.05 -2.72
N LYS A 82 11.18 -8.38 -3.02
CA LYS A 82 10.80 -8.92 -4.35
C LYS A 82 11.04 -7.93 -5.49
N ILE A 83 10.77 -6.64 -5.28
CA ILE A 83 11.05 -5.60 -6.27
C ILE A 83 12.56 -5.50 -6.52
N GLU A 84 13.38 -5.52 -5.47
CA GLU A 84 14.84 -5.50 -5.57
C GLU A 84 15.38 -6.73 -6.33
N GLN A 85 14.88 -7.92 -6.02
CA GLN A 85 15.26 -9.15 -6.73
C GLN A 85 14.96 -9.07 -8.23
N ILE A 86 13.83 -8.48 -8.63
CA ILE A 86 13.50 -8.25 -10.05
C ILE A 86 14.51 -7.28 -10.69
N GLU A 87 14.95 -6.23 -9.98
CA GLU A 87 15.98 -5.31 -10.48
C GLU A 87 17.35 -5.98 -10.63
N LEU A 88 17.73 -6.88 -9.72
CA LEU A 88 19.02 -7.59 -9.81
C LEU A 88 19.14 -8.43 -11.09
N GLN A 89 18.03 -8.97 -11.61
CA GLN A 89 18.00 -9.70 -12.87
C GLN A 89 18.46 -8.83 -14.06
N ARG A 90 18.29 -7.50 -13.97
CA ARG A 90 18.75 -6.55 -15.00
C ARG A 90 20.27 -6.56 -15.18
N ASN A 91 21.03 -6.90 -14.14
CA ASN A 91 22.50 -6.89 -14.17
C ASN A 91 23.09 -8.20 -14.72
N SER A 92 22.41 -9.34 -14.55
CA SER A 92 22.90 -10.64 -15.05
C SER A 92 22.83 -10.76 -16.58
N ASP A 93 21.87 -10.11 -17.24
CA ASP A 93 21.72 -10.17 -18.69
C ASP A 93 22.78 -9.36 -19.47
N ASN A 94 23.45 -8.41 -18.80
CA ASN A 94 24.54 -7.62 -19.39
C ASN A 94 25.86 -8.40 -19.55
N GLY A 95 25.94 -9.64 -19.05
CA GLY A 95 27.15 -10.47 -19.09
C GLY A 95 27.20 -11.57 -20.17
N LEU A 96 26.08 -11.92 -20.84
CA LEU A 96 26.01 -13.19 -21.60
C LEU A 96 25.69 -13.08 -23.11
N LEU A 97 25.34 -11.91 -23.66
CA LEU A 97 24.87 -11.83 -25.06
C LEU A 97 25.75 -10.95 -25.97
N LYS A 98 26.98 -11.40 -26.17
CA LYS A 98 27.76 -11.06 -27.37
C LYS A 98 27.26 -11.94 -28.53
N GLY A 99 26.33 -11.41 -29.32
CA GLY A 99 26.00 -11.96 -30.64
C GLY A 99 24.74 -12.82 -30.71
N THR A 100 23.58 -12.19 -30.85
CA THR A 100 22.48 -12.69 -31.68
C THR A 100 21.58 -11.51 -32.02
N LYS A 101 21.56 -11.12 -33.29
CA LYS A 101 20.62 -10.12 -33.82
C LYS A 101 19.20 -10.65 -33.60
N LYS A 102 18.45 -10.06 -32.65
CA LYS A 102 17.00 -10.28 -32.56
C LYS A 102 16.29 -9.18 -33.35
N ASN A 103 15.35 -9.65 -34.16
CA ASN A 103 14.60 -8.92 -35.16
C ASN A 103 13.77 -7.78 -34.55
N SER A 104 13.60 -6.73 -35.34
CA SER A 104 12.78 -5.54 -35.09
C SER A 104 11.42 -5.84 -34.47
N THR A 105 11.22 -5.43 -33.22
CA THR A 105 9.91 -5.42 -32.56
C THR A 105 9.59 -4.02 -32.04
N GLY A 106 8.72 -3.32 -32.76
CA GLY A 106 7.76 -2.31 -32.29
C GLY A 106 8.27 -1.09 -31.52
N LEU A 107 8.02 0.12 -32.07
CA LEU A 107 8.03 1.35 -31.29
C LEU A 107 7.12 1.20 -30.06
N GLY A 108 7.67 1.32 -28.85
CA GLY A 108 6.89 1.46 -27.61
C GLY A 108 6.81 0.26 -26.66
N LYS A 109 7.62 -0.80 -26.79
CA LYS A 109 7.60 -1.92 -25.81
C LYS A 109 8.35 -1.55 -24.52
N VAL A 110 7.67 -1.73 -23.39
CA VAL A 110 8.23 -1.61 -22.02
C VAL A 110 9.27 -2.73 -21.82
N HIS A 111 10.36 -2.43 -21.10
CA HIS A 111 11.39 -3.44 -20.82
C HIS A 111 10.78 -4.62 -20.02
N PRO A 112 11.06 -5.89 -20.34
CA PRO A 112 10.43 -7.04 -19.66
C PRO A 112 10.56 -7.02 -18.12
N ILE A 113 11.70 -6.57 -17.61
CA ILE A 113 11.94 -6.38 -16.16
C ILE A 113 11.05 -5.26 -15.58
N ASP A 114 10.82 -4.18 -16.33
CA ASP A 114 9.92 -3.10 -15.92
C ASP A 114 8.46 -3.57 -15.95
N GLU A 115 8.06 -4.42 -16.92
CA GLU A 115 6.73 -5.04 -16.96
C GLU A 115 6.47 -5.94 -15.74
N GLN A 116 7.46 -6.75 -15.35
CA GLN A 116 7.35 -7.59 -14.14
C GLN A 116 7.19 -6.74 -12.88
N LYS A 117 7.99 -5.67 -12.73
CA LYS A 117 7.82 -4.69 -11.63
C LYS A 117 6.44 -4.07 -11.62
N ILE A 118 5.98 -3.56 -12.76
CA ILE A 118 4.65 -2.93 -12.88
C ILE A 118 3.55 -3.92 -12.46
N SER A 119 3.64 -5.18 -12.91
CA SER A 119 2.68 -6.23 -12.55
C SER A 119 2.68 -6.50 -11.04
N LEU A 120 3.86 -6.64 -10.43
CA LEU A 120 4.01 -6.84 -9.00
C LEU A 120 3.45 -5.65 -8.19
N ILE A 121 3.79 -4.42 -8.59
CA ILE A 121 3.27 -3.20 -7.94
C ILE A 121 1.75 -3.14 -8.04
N ARG A 122 1.17 -3.36 -9.22
CA ARG A 122 -0.29 -3.25 -9.43
C ARG A 122 -1.08 -4.32 -8.67
N SER A 123 -0.54 -5.55 -8.62
CA SER A 123 -1.20 -6.68 -7.97
C SER A 123 -1.02 -6.71 -6.44
N PHE A 124 -0.08 -5.96 -5.88
CA PHE A 124 0.16 -5.95 -4.44
C PHE A 124 -1.06 -5.45 -3.64
N ALA A 125 -1.56 -6.30 -2.75
CA ALA A 125 -2.62 -5.94 -1.81
C ALA A 125 -2.01 -5.27 -0.58
N ILE A 126 -2.14 -3.95 -0.49
CA ILE A 126 -1.69 -3.18 0.67
C ILE A 126 -2.42 -3.72 1.91
N PRO A 127 -1.74 -4.14 2.99
CA PRO A 127 -2.39 -4.61 4.22
C PRO A 127 -3.18 -3.53 4.96
N ASN A 128 -3.99 -3.93 5.96
CA ASN A 128 -4.91 -3.05 6.70
C ASN A 128 -4.33 -2.45 7.99
N THR A 129 -3.14 -2.86 8.43
CA THR A 129 -2.53 -2.35 9.66
C THR A 129 -2.05 -0.91 9.47
N LYS A 130 -1.93 -0.15 10.56
CA LYS A 130 -1.46 1.24 10.49
C LYS A 130 0.01 1.25 10.03
N GLU A 131 0.82 0.36 10.59
CA GLU A 131 2.23 0.11 10.27
C GLU A 131 2.45 -0.08 8.77
N ASP A 132 1.72 -1.02 8.17
CA ASP A 132 1.93 -1.40 6.77
C ASP A 132 1.51 -0.27 5.82
N ILE A 133 0.41 0.44 6.13
CA ILE A 133 -0.03 1.58 5.32
C ILE A 133 1.01 2.71 5.38
N TYR A 134 1.52 3.01 6.57
CA TYR A 134 2.51 4.07 6.77
C TYR A 134 3.82 3.76 6.03
N GLU A 135 4.37 2.56 6.23
CA GLU A 135 5.58 2.10 5.54
C GLU A 135 5.40 2.08 4.02
N PHE A 136 4.26 1.56 3.55
CA PHE A 136 3.97 1.50 2.12
C PHE A 136 3.83 2.89 1.50
N MET A 137 3.21 3.85 2.18
CA MET A 137 3.12 5.23 1.68
C MET A 137 4.49 5.88 1.54
N ILE A 138 5.40 5.69 2.50
CA ILE A 138 6.77 6.20 2.41
C ILE A 138 7.52 5.53 1.26
N LEU A 139 7.42 4.21 1.15
CA LEU A 139 8.02 3.44 0.06
C LEU A 139 7.52 3.90 -1.31
N ALA A 140 6.20 4.07 -1.46
CA ALA A 140 5.64 4.53 -2.72
C ALA A 140 6.09 5.96 -3.02
N ALA A 141 6.05 6.89 -2.05
CA ALA A 141 6.47 8.27 -2.25
C ALA A 141 7.93 8.42 -2.69
N SER A 142 8.83 7.53 -2.26
CA SER A 142 10.24 7.50 -2.66
C SER A 142 10.46 6.92 -4.05
N ASN A 143 9.58 6.02 -4.50
CA ASN A 143 9.66 5.37 -5.81
C ASN A 143 8.95 6.14 -6.95
N ILE A 144 8.13 7.15 -6.65
CA ILE A 144 7.53 8.00 -7.68
C ILE A 144 8.54 9.09 -8.10
N ASP A 145 9.13 8.93 -9.29
CA ASP A 145 10.07 9.90 -9.84
C ASP A 145 9.34 11.06 -10.54
N MET A 146 9.47 12.27 -9.98
CA MET A 146 8.90 13.52 -10.50
C MET A 146 9.53 13.99 -11.81
N LYS A 147 10.79 13.62 -12.09
CA LYS A 147 11.51 14.06 -13.29
C LYS A 147 10.86 13.52 -14.57
N LEU A 148 10.29 12.32 -14.49
CA LEU A 148 9.59 11.64 -15.59
C LEU A 148 8.30 12.35 -16.03
N TYR A 149 7.77 13.25 -15.20
CA TYR A 149 6.60 14.07 -15.53
C TYR A 149 6.98 15.48 -16.01
N SER A 150 8.28 15.80 -16.05
CA SER A 150 8.78 17.06 -16.58
C SER A 150 9.17 16.95 -18.05
N MET A 151 8.87 17.99 -18.84
CA MET A 151 9.04 17.89 -20.28
C MET A 151 10.48 18.08 -20.79
N ALA A 152 11.41 18.53 -19.94
CA ALA A 152 12.84 18.63 -20.30
C ALA A 152 13.49 17.27 -20.63
N TYR A 153 12.80 16.16 -20.34
CA TYR A 153 13.30 14.81 -20.51
C TYR A 153 12.90 14.15 -21.86
N ASP A 154 12.03 14.80 -22.65
CA ASP A 154 11.37 14.20 -23.84
C ASP A 154 12.00 14.62 -25.21
N SER A 155 13.15 15.28 -25.23
CA SER A 155 13.68 15.90 -26.46
C SER A 155 14.54 15.00 -27.36
N SER A 156 14.72 13.71 -27.05
CA SER A 156 15.40 12.78 -27.97
C SER A 156 14.62 11.47 -28.18
N GLN A 157 14.36 11.12 -29.44
CA GLN A 157 13.58 9.93 -29.82
C GLN A 157 14.16 8.60 -29.30
N PHE A 158 15.46 8.53 -29.03
CA PHE A 158 16.11 7.36 -28.45
C PHE A 158 15.84 7.24 -26.94
N GLN A 159 15.65 8.38 -26.25
CA GLN A 159 15.34 8.44 -24.83
C GLN A 159 13.86 8.12 -24.58
N GLY A 160 12.95 8.48 -25.49
CA GLY A 160 11.50 8.29 -25.37
C GLY A 160 11.05 6.86 -24.99
N MET A 161 11.74 5.81 -25.43
CA MET A 161 11.38 4.43 -25.08
C MET A 161 11.74 4.04 -23.63
N LEU A 162 12.95 4.38 -23.15
CA LEU A 162 13.36 4.17 -21.75
C LEU A 162 12.60 5.10 -20.80
N VAL A 163 12.30 6.32 -21.26
CA VAL A 163 11.43 7.26 -20.54
C VAL A 163 10.05 6.66 -20.33
N THR A 164 9.49 5.98 -21.35
CA THR A 164 8.15 5.41 -21.28
C THR A 164 8.07 4.27 -20.27
N SER A 165 9.08 3.38 -20.19
CA SER A 165 9.06 2.25 -19.25
C SER A 165 9.20 2.72 -17.79
N GLN A 166 10.14 3.62 -17.51
CA GLN A 166 10.33 4.19 -16.17
C GLN A 166 9.10 4.99 -15.73
N LYS A 167 8.49 5.74 -16.65
CA LYS A 167 7.25 6.47 -16.38
C LYS A 167 6.12 5.52 -16.02
N ALA A 168 5.96 4.41 -16.73
CA ALA A 168 4.94 3.41 -16.43
C ALA A 168 5.12 2.76 -15.05
N VAL A 169 6.38 2.54 -14.60
CA VAL A 169 6.69 2.10 -13.22
C VAL A 169 6.28 3.18 -12.21
N SER A 170 6.65 4.44 -12.45
CA SER A 170 6.27 5.58 -11.61
C SER A 170 4.75 5.77 -11.53
N ASP A 171 4.03 5.59 -12.64
CA ASP A 171 2.57 5.64 -12.69
C ASP A 171 1.93 4.51 -11.86
N ALA A 172 2.52 3.30 -11.88
CA ALA A 172 2.06 2.19 -11.06
C ALA A 172 2.20 2.49 -9.56
N TRP A 173 3.34 3.08 -9.16
CA TRP A 173 3.55 3.55 -7.79
C TRP A 173 2.60 4.67 -7.40
N LEU A 174 2.34 5.62 -8.30
CA LEU A 174 1.41 6.72 -8.06
C LEU A 174 -0.01 6.20 -7.79
N ALA A 175 -0.50 5.26 -8.61
CA ALA A 175 -1.81 4.64 -8.40
C ALA A 175 -1.90 3.92 -7.04
N LYS A 176 -0.85 3.21 -6.64
CA LYS A 176 -0.79 2.56 -5.33
C LYS A 176 -0.65 3.55 -4.17
N PHE A 177 0.03 4.66 -4.36
CA PHE A 177 0.15 5.73 -3.38
C PHE A 177 -1.21 6.40 -3.11
N GLU A 178 -2.00 6.65 -4.15
CA GLU A 178 -3.38 7.12 -4.02
C GLU A 178 -4.26 6.10 -3.28
N GLN A 179 -4.15 4.82 -3.63
CA GLN A 179 -4.86 3.75 -2.92
C GLN A 179 -4.47 3.68 -1.43
N ALA A 180 -3.19 3.78 -1.11
CA ALA A 180 -2.67 3.76 0.25
C ALA A 180 -3.17 4.96 1.06
N HIS A 181 -3.22 6.15 0.47
CA HIS A 181 -3.73 7.36 1.13
C HIS A 181 -5.22 7.26 1.47
N GLN A 182 -6.06 6.78 0.54
CA GLN A 182 -7.48 6.53 0.81
C GLN A 182 -7.67 5.58 1.98
N LYS A 183 -6.84 4.55 2.04
CA LYS A 183 -6.84 3.57 3.10
C LYS A 183 -6.36 4.17 4.43
N ALA A 184 -5.31 4.98 4.41
CA ALA A 184 -4.82 5.70 5.58
C ALA A 184 -5.90 6.58 6.20
N LYS A 185 -6.66 7.30 5.36
CA LYS A 185 -7.79 8.13 5.82
C LYS A 185 -8.84 7.34 6.61
N LEU A 186 -9.09 6.08 6.23
CA LEU A 186 -10.04 5.21 6.91
C LEU A 186 -9.45 4.57 8.17
N THR A 187 -8.19 4.13 8.13
CA THR A 187 -7.55 3.39 9.23
C THR A 187 -7.07 4.30 10.37
N PHE A 188 -6.60 5.51 10.07
CA PHE A 188 -5.96 6.39 11.06
C PHE A 188 -6.90 7.46 11.63
N GLY A 189 -7.98 7.81 10.94
CA GLY A 189 -8.90 8.87 11.39
C GLY A 189 -8.18 10.23 11.53
N ASN A 190 -8.34 10.89 12.68
CA ASN A 190 -7.76 12.21 12.95
C ASN A 190 -6.42 12.16 13.71
N SER A 191 -5.65 11.07 13.57
CA SER A 191 -4.40 10.92 14.29
C SER A 191 -3.30 11.85 13.76
N SER A 192 -2.28 12.15 14.59
CA SER A 192 -1.11 12.94 14.21
C SER A 192 -0.34 12.33 13.03
N GLU A 193 -0.30 10.99 12.98
CA GLU A 193 0.39 10.22 11.94
C GLU A 193 -0.33 10.38 10.61
N PHE A 194 -1.68 10.42 10.62
CA PHE A 194 -2.44 10.71 9.41
C PHE A 194 -2.15 12.10 8.86
N LEU A 195 -2.07 13.12 9.72
CA LEU A 195 -1.76 14.49 9.27
C LEU A 195 -0.40 14.56 8.56
N TYR A 196 0.59 13.83 9.06
CA TYR A 196 1.89 13.71 8.39
C TYR A 196 1.77 13.02 7.02
N LEU A 197 1.05 11.89 6.94
CA LEU A 197 0.84 11.16 5.69
C LEU A 197 0.03 11.97 4.67
N ASP A 198 -0.96 12.75 5.13
CA ASP A 198 -1.77 13.63 4.30
C ASP A 198 -0.95 14.81 3.76
N ASP A 199 -0.11 15.44 4.58
CA ASP A 199 0.84 16.46 4.13
C ASP A 199 1.84 15.90 3.10
N LEU A 200 2.40 14.71 3.35
CA LEU A 200 3.27 14.01 2.40
C LEU A 200 2.56 13.81 1.05
N TYR A 201 1.33 13.29 1.08
CA TYR A 201 0.53 13.03 -0.11
C TYR A 201 0.24 14.33 -0.87
N THR A 202 -0.30 15.34 -0.18
CA THR A 202 -0.70 16.60 -0.80
C THR A 202 0.48 17.34 -1.41
N LYS A 203 1.64 17.38 -0.74
CA LYS A 203 2.88 17.97 -1.29
C LYS A 203 3.30 17.28 -2.58
N LYS A 204 3.38 15.95 -2.58
CA LYS A 204 3.72 15.15 -3.77
C LYS A 204 2.75 15.37 -4.92
N MET A 205 1.44 15.34 -4.65
CA MET A 205 0.41 15.57 -5.68
C MET A 205 0.44 16.99 -6.23
N LYS A 206 0.71 18.00 -5.39
CA LYS A 206 0.88 19.39 -5.81
C LYS A 206 2.08 19.52 -6.74
N GLU A 207 3.24 19.00 -6.37
CA GLU A 207 4.44 19.00 -7.22
C GLU A 207 4.19 18.35 -8.58
N LEU A 208 3.53 17.19 -8.60
CA LEU A 208 3.17 16.49 -9.83
C LEU A 208 2.23 17.31 -10.72
N LYS A 209 1.22 17.98 -10.14
CA LYS A 209 0.33 18.90 -10.88
C LYS A 209 1.09 20.09 -11.46
N TRP A 210 1.98 20.71 -10.69
CA TRP A 210 2.81 21.81 -11.19
C TRP A 210 3.70 21.39 -12.34
N LYS A 211 4.35 20.22 -12.26
CA LYS A 211 5.18 19.69 -13.35
C LYS A 211 4.38 19.43 -14.63
N LYS A 212 3.14 18.94 -14.51
CA LYS A 212 2.22 18.76 -15.65
C LYS A 212 1.73 20.10 -16.23
N LEU A 213 1.44 21.09 -15.40
CA LEU A 213 0.84 22.37 -15.81
C LEU A 213 1.85 23.40 -16.33
N GLN A 214 3.11 23.35 -15.89
CA GLN A 214 4.14 24.27 -16.37
C GLN A 214 4.26 24.25 -17.90
N PHE A 215 4.12 23.08 -18.53
CA PHE A 215 4.27 22.92 -19.97
C PHE A 215 3.25 23.68 -20.84
N PRO A 216 1.92 23.47 -20.73
CA PRO A 216 0.95 24.19 -21.55
C PRO A 216 1.06 25.71 -21.34
N LEU A 217 1.41 26.14 -20.13
CA LEU A 217 1.60 27.56 -19.82
C LEU A 217 2.80 28.16 -20.55
N PHE A 218 3.95 27.46 -20.61
CA PHE A 218 5.12 27.90 -21.37
C PHE A 218 4.87 27.92 -22.88
N ILE A 219 4.17 26.93 -23.43
CA ILE A 219 3.83 26.91 -24.87
C ILE A 219 2.94 28.10 -25.23
N VAL A 220 1.83 28.28 -24.50
CA VAL A 220 0.89 29.36 -24.77
C VAL A 220 1.56 30.72 -24.60
N GLY A 221 2.37 30.89 -23.55
CA GLY A 221 3.17 32.10 -23.34
C GLY A 221 4.17 32.35 -24.47
N GLY A 222 4.88 31.32 -24.92
CA GLY A 222 5.82 31.42 -26.04
C GLY A 222 5.15 31.82 -27.35
N PHE A 223 4.00 31.21 -27.69
CA PHE A 223 3.22 31.59 -28.87
C PHE A 223 2.69 33.04 -28.78
N LEU A 224 2.25 33.48 -27.60
CA LEU A 224 1.82 34.88 -27.40
C LEU A 224 2.98 35.87 -27.59
N ILE A 225 4.19 35.55 -27.12
CA ILE A 225 5.38 36.38 -27.32
C ILE A 225 5.76 36.45 -28.80
N ILE A 226 5.78 35.32 -29.50
CA ILE A 226 6.06 35.25 -30.94
C ILE A 226 5.02 36.03 -31.73
N PHE A 227 3.74 35.88 -31.39
CA PHE A 227 2.64 36.60 -32.03
C PHE A 227 2.75 38.11 -31.81
N LEU A 228 3.05 38.56 -30.59
CA LEU A 228 3.30 39.98 -30.29
C LEU A 228 4.50 40.53 -31.06
N PHE A 229 5.58 39.74 -31.16
CA PHE A 229 6.78 40.14 -31.92
C PHE A 229 6.47 40.34 -33.41
N ILE A 230 5.74 39.39 -34.02
CA ILE A 230 5.30 39.50 -35.42
C ILE A 230 4.36 40.69 -35.62
N PHE A 231 3.42 40.92 -34.69
CA PHE A 231 2.48 42.03 -34.78
C PHE A 231 3.19 43.40 -34.68
N ILE A 232 4.12 43.56 -33.75
CA ILE A 232 4.89 44.80 -33.58
C ILE A 232 5.77 45.07 -34.80
N PHE A 233 6.54 44.07 -35.26
CA PHE A 233 7.44 44.26 -36.42
C PHE A 233 6.70 44.34 -37.75
N GLY A 234 5.54 43.69 -37.90
CA GLY A 234 4.70 43.76 -39.10
C GLY A 234 3.96 45.09 -39.25
N ILE A 235 3.79 45.87 -38.19
CA ILE A 235 3.24 47.24 -38.24
C ILE A 235 4.32 48.27 -38.62
N ILE A 236 5.58 47.95 -38.38
CA ILE A 236 6.73 48.86 -38.61
C ILE A 236 7.24 48.79 -40.05
N LEU A 237 6.83 47.79 -40.83
CA LEU A 237 7.24 47.54 -42.22
C LEU A 237 6.12 47.88 -43.21
#